data_AF-A0A2V4BZB9-F1
#
_entry.id   AF-A0A2V4BZB9-F1
#
_cell.length_a   1.000
_cell.length_b   1.000
_cell.length_c   1.000
_cell.angle_alpha   90.00
_cell.angle_beta   90.00
_cell.angle_gamma   90.00
#
_symmetry.space_group_name_H-M   'P 1'
#
loop_
_entity.id
_entity.type
_entity.pdbx_description
1 polymer ?
#
loop_
_entity_poly.entity_id
_entity_poly.type
_entity_poly.pdbx_seq_one_letter_code
_entity_poly.pdbx_strand_id
1 'polypeptide(L)'
;MKNLFVTLLMLVFCFYSCKKEVKTEIVTTNPADSIKTEDSIAEKPLDSAGQMKAWMDYATPGSPHKMMADETGTWNCDMTFWEEEGGKPEKASSTAKIKMILGGRYQEANYQGTMMGQPFEGKSTLAYNNASKEYTTTFIDNMGTGMMIASGKYDDKTKSMELKGEMVNPVNGKKRPYREVYTIVDATTRKMEMYDTKSGKEYKSMEIIMKKK
;
A
#
# COMPACT_ATOMS: atom_id res chain seq x y z
N MET A 1 30.21 62.33 6.66
CA MET A 1 30.21 63.77 6.30
C MET A 1 29.07 64.02 5.34
N LYS A 2 28.17 64.95 5.71
CA LYS A 2 27.25 65.77 4.88
C LYS A 2 26.37 65.02 3.85
N ASN A 3 25.08 64.76 4.12
CA ASN A 3 23.91 65.65 4.04
C ASN A 3 23.66 66.32 2.68
N LEU A 4 22.37 66.23 2.26
CA LEU A 4 21.55 67.28 1.60
C LEU A 4 21.81 67.46 0.08
N PHE A 5 20.82 67.60 -0.82
CA PHE A 5 19.55 68.32 -0.75
C PHE A 5 18.68 68.08 -2.03
N VAL A 6 17.34 68.22 -1.88
CA VAL A 6 16.39 69.00 -2.75
C VAL A 6 16.04 68.42 -4.13
N THR A 7 14.79 68.07 -4.44
CA THR A 7 13.61 68.92 -4.79
C THR A 7 12.35 68.02 -4.84
N LEU A 8 11.08 68.43 -4.78
CA LEU A 8 10.37 69.68 -4.60
C LEU A 8 8.90 69.31 -4.30
N LEU A 9 8.34 70.06 -3.36
CA LEU A 9 6.98 70.15 -2.84
C LEU A 9 5.90 70.35 -3.93
N MET A 10 4.70 69.75 -3.75
CA MET A 10 3.42 70.45 -3.95
C MET A 10 2.27 69.76 -3.18
N LEU A 11 1.72 70.57 -2.25
CA LEU A 11 0.42 70.56 -1.58
C LEU A 11 -0.75 70.35 -2.57
N VAL A 12 -2.01 69.99 -2.26
CA VAL A 12 -2.86 69.82 -1.07
C VAL A 12 -4.22 69.26 -1.55
N PHE A 13 -4.88 68.46 -0.70
CA PHE A 13 -6.32 68.20 -0.54
C PHE A 13 -7.32 68.43 -1.70
N CYS A 14 -8.19 67.44 -1.97
CA CYS A 14 -9.54 67.35 -1.36
C CYS A 14 -10.37 66.21 -1.96
N PHE A 15 -11.17 65.61 -1.08
CA PHE A 15 -12.31 64.71 -1.22
C PHE A 15 -12.97 64.58 -2.61
N TYR A 16 -13.37 63.36 -3.00
CA TYR A 16 -14.80 63.06 -3.23
C TYR A 16 -15.07 61.55 -3.38
N SER A 17 -16.14 61.15 -2.71
CA SER A 17 -16.87 59.87 -2.78
C SER A 17 -17.11 59.35 -4.20
N CYS A 18 -16.92 58.04 -4.42
CA CYS A 18 -17.92 57.19 -5.09
C CYS A 18 -17.53 55.69 -5.07
N LYS A 19 -18.39 54.89 -4.44
CA LYS A 19 -18.47 53.43 -4.54
C LYS A 19 -18.49 52.99 -6.02
N LYS A 20 -17.68 52.01 -6.38
CA LYS A 20 -18.04 51.00 -7.38
C LYS A 20 -17.30 49.69 -7.12
N GLU A 21 -18.10 48.68 -6.81
CA GLU A 21 -17.75 47.27 -6.66
C GLU A 21 -17.21 46.71 -7.98
N VAL A 22 -16.16 45.89 -7.89
CA VAL A 22 -15.75 45.01 -8.98
C VAL A 22 -16.46 43.68 -8.77
N LYS A 23 -17.46 43.42 -9.61
CA LYS A 23 -18.13 42.12 -9.76
C LYS A 23 -17.14 41.12 -10.34
N THR A 24 -16.84 40.06 -9.59
CA THR A 24 -16.42 38.78 -10.16
C THR A 24 -17.67 37.90 -10.23
N GLU A 25 -18.02 37.50 -11.45
CA GLU A 25 -19.20 36.68 -11.74
C GLU A 25 -19.06 35.30 -11.08
N ILE A 26 -20.04 34.98 -10.23
CA ILE A 26 -20.27 33.64 -9.71
C ILE A 26 -21.07 32.91 -10.78
N VAL A 27 -20.42 31.97 -11.48
CA VAL A 27 -21.14 30.97 -12.28
C VAL A 27 -21.69 29.95 -11.30
N THR A 28 -23.00 29.98 -11.13
CA THR A 28 -23.79 29.00 -10.38
C THR A 28 -23.77 27.66 -11.12
N THR A 29 -23.22 26.62 -10.49
CA THR A 29 -23.54 25.23 -10.80
C THR A 29 -24.10 24.54 -9.56
N ASN A 30 -25.35 24.09 -9.70
CA ASN A 30 -26.22 23.28 -8.84
C ASN A 30 -25.73 22.74 -7.48
N PRO A 31 -26.53 22.88 -6.40
CA PRO A 31 -26.31 22.23 -5.11
C PRO A 31 -26.89 20.80 -5.15
N ALA A 32 -26.15 19.86 -5.73
CA ALA A 32 -26.49 18.45 -5.66
C ALA A 32 -25.22 17.59 -5.70
N ASP A 33 -24.36 17.78 -4.70
CA ASP A 33 -23.66 16.67 -4.09
C ASP A 33 -23.26 17.11 -2.69
N SER A 34 -24.10 16.74 -1.73
CA SER A 34 -23.80 16.88 -0.32
C SER A 34 -22.70 15.87 0.00
N ILE A 35 -21.45 16.34 0.07
CA ILE A 35 -20.49 15.68 0.95
C ILE A 35 -21.08 15.82 2.33
N LYS A 36 -21.78 14.77 2.79
CA LYS A 36 -22.09 14.59 4.19
C LYS A 36 -20.73 14.59 4.89
N THR A 37 -20.45 15.67 5.60
CA THR A 37 -19.44 15.71 6.64
C THR A 37 -19.86 14.65 7.66
N GLU A 38 -19.41 13.42 7.46
CA GLU A 38 -19.55 12.36 8.46
C GLU A 38 -18.81 12.79 9.72
N ASP A 39 -19.47 12.52 10.84
CA ASP A 39 -19.14 12.98 12.18
C ASP A 39 -17.64 12.90 12.48
N SER A 40 -17.07 14.04 12.89
CA SER A 40 -15.79 14.04 13.58
C SER A 40 -15.93 13.12 14.79
N ILE A 41 -15.27 11.97 14.76
CA ILE A 41 -15.06 11.17 15.97
C ILE A 41 -14.42 12.14 16.97
N ALA A 42 -15.16 12.49 18.03
CA ALA A 42 -14.64 13.31 19.10
C ALA A 42 -13.56 12.52 19.83
N GLU A 43 -12.34 12.52 19.28
CA GLU A 43 -11.16 12.04 19.98
C GLU A 43 -10.96 12.94 21.20
N LYS A 44 -11.08 12.37 22.39
CA LYS A 44 -10.65 13.05 23.61
C LYS A 44 -9.17 13.40 23.41
N PRO A 45 -8.77 14.68 23.43
CA PRO A 45 -7.38 15.04 23.19
C PRO A 45 -6.50 14.35 24.24
N LEU A 46 -5.57 13.51 23.79
CA LEU A 46 -4.47 13.07 24.64
C LEU A 46 -3.62 14.30 24.98
N ASP A 47 -3.09 14.37 26.20
CA ASP A 47 -2.07 15.36 26.52
C ASP A 47 -0.81 15.11 25.66
N SER A 48 0.10 16.10 25.63
CA SER A 48 1.30 16.01 24.78
C SER A 48 2.15 14.77 25.08
N ALA A 49 2.14 14.26 26.32
CA ALA A 49 2.87 13.06 26.70
C ALA A 49 2.18 11.79 26.15
N GLY A 50 0.84 11.73 26.23
CA GLY A 50 0.03 10.66 25.66
C GLY A 50 0.16 10.57 24.15
N GLN A 51 0.16 11.70 23.44
CA GLN A 51 0.39 11.74 22.00
C GLN A 51 1.80 11.25 21.65
N MET A 52 2.83 11.71 22.37
CA MET A 52 4.21 11.29 22.13
C MET A 52 4.38 9.78 22.36
N LYS A 53 3.76 9.24 23.42
CA LYS A 53 3.79 7.79 23.69
C LYS A 53 3.10 7.00 22.57
N ALA A 54 1.93 7.44 22.12
CA ALA A 54 1.22 6.77 21.03
C ALA A 54 2.06 6.73 19.73
N TRP A 55 2.71 7.84 19.39
CA TRP A 55 3.63 7.89 18.24
C TRP A 55 4.86 6.99 18.42
N MET A 56 5.42 6.94 19.63
CA MET A 56 6.55 6.06 19.92
C MET A 56 6.16 4.58 19.80
N ASP A 57 5.01 4.19 20.37
CA ASP A 57 4.49 2.82 20.27
C ASP A 57 4.16 2.44 18.82
N TYR A 58 3.57 3.37 18.05
CA TYR A 58 3.29 3.17 16.63
C TYR A 58 4.58 2.94 15.82
N ALA A 59 5.61 3.76 16.06
CA ALA A 59 6.83 3.74 15.25
C ALA A 59 7.86 2.68 15.68
N THR A 60 7.70 2.02 16.83
CA THR A 60 8.68 1.07 17.35
C THR A 60 8.45 -0.34 16.79
N PRO A 61 9.41 -0.95 16.08
CA PRO A 61 9.30 -2.33 15.64
C PRO A 61 9.08 -3.31 16.81
N GLY A 62 8.10 -4.22 16.66
CA GLY A 62 7.74 -5.23 17.65
C GLY A 62 7.86 -6.67 17.13
N SER A 63 7.25 -7.64 17.83
CA SER A 63 7.31 -9.07 17.44
C SER A 63 6.89 -9.36 15.98
N PRO A 64 5.84 -8.72 15.42
CA PRO A 64 5.51 -8.87 13.99
C PRO A 64 6.64 -8.48 13.04
N HIS A 65 7.36 -7.40 13.38
CA HIS A 65 8.51 -6.94 12.59
C HIS A 65 9.70 -7.88 12.72
N LYS A 66 9.87 -8.53 13.87
CA LYS A 66 10.85 -9.60 14.03
C LYS A 66 10.51 -10.80 13.13
N MET A 67 9.25 -11.22 13.06
CA MET A 67 8.81 -12.28 12.15
C MET A 67 9.13 -11.93 10.69
N MET A 68 8.86 -10.68 10.28
CA MET A 68 9.24 -10.18 8.96
C MET A 68 10.77 -10.20 8.76
N ALA A 69 11.55 -9.87 9.78
CA ALA A 69 13.01 -9.88 9.69
C ALA A 69 13.59 -11.30 9.55
N ASP A 70 12.96 -12.31 10.15
CA ASP A 70 13.40 -13.71 10.09
C ASP A 70 13.31 -14.28 8.65
N GLU A 71 12.49 -13.67 7.79
CA GLU A 71 12.40 -13.97 6.34
C GLU A 71 13.56 -13.40 5.51
N THR A 72 14.39 -12.50 6.08
CA THR A 72 15.52 -11.88 5.37
C THR A 72 16.46 -12.96 4.82
N GLY A 73 16.83 -12.81 3.55
CA GLY A 73 17.68 -13.76 2.84
C GLY A 73 17.31 -13.90 1.37
N THR A 74 17.83 -14.95 0.75
CA THR A 74 17.49 -15.32 -0.62
C THR A 74 16.68 -16.61 -0.59
N TRP A 75 15.61 -16.66 -1.38
CA TRP A 75 14.68 -17.78 -1.44
C TRP A 75 14.54 -18.25 -2.89
N ASN A 76 14.57 -19.55 -3.11
CA ASN A 76 14.09 -20.16 -4.35
C ASN A 76 12.58 -20.25 -4.30
N CYS A 77 11.90 -19.91 -5.38
CA CYS A 77 10.45 -19.94 -5.51
C CYS A 77 10.06 -20.89 -6.64
N ASP A 78 9.51 -22.04 -6.29
CA ASP A 78 8.93 -22.99 -7.25
C ASP A 78 7.44 -22.69 -7.39
N MET A 79 7.02 -22.24 -8.57
CA MET A 79 5.67 -21.75 -8.83
C MET A 79 4.86 -22.74 -9.67
N THR A 80 3.60 -22.89 -9.32
CA THR A 80 2.61 -23.67 -10.07
C THR A 80 1.37 -22.83 -10.30
N PHE A 81 0.85 -22.82 -11.52
CA PHE A 81 -0.33 -22.07 -11.92
C PHE A 81 -1.41 -23.01 -12.46
N TRP A 82 -2.66 -22.61 -12.26
CA TRP A 82 -3.85 -23.26 -12.81
C TRP A 82 -4.81 -22.19 -13.33
N GLU A 83 -5.37 -22.39 -14.52
CA GLU A 83 -6.38 -21.49 -15.12
C GLU A 83 -7.82 -21.83 -14.69
N GLU A 84 -8.00 -23.02 -14.11
CA GLU A 84 -9.26 -23.51 -13.56
C GLU A 84 -9.02 -24.67 -12.60
N GLU A 85 -10.03 -24.97 -11.80
CA GLU A 85 -10.02 -26.09 -10.86
C GLU A 85 -9.77 -27.43 -11.59
N GLY A 86 -8.70 -28.13 -11.21
CA GLY A 86 -8.32 -29.40 -11.83
C GLY A 86 -7.67 -29.27 -13.22
N GLY A 87 -7.42 -28.04 -13.69
CA GLY A 87 -6.73 -27.78 -14.96
C GLY A 87 -5.27 -28.28 -14.98
N LYS A 88 -4.67 -28.29 -16.17
CA LYS A 88 -3.26 -28.68 -16.32
C LYS A 88 -2.35 -27.67 -15.62
N PRO A 89 -1.40 -28.10 -14.77
CA PRO A 89 -0.51 -27.18 -14.09
C PRO A 89 0.55 -26.62 -15.05
N GLU A 90 0.78 -25.32 -14.96
CA GLU A 90 1.95 -24.66 -15.56
C GLU A 90 3.00 -24.36 -14.49
N LYS A 91 4.27 -24.53 -14.83
CA LYS A 91 5.39 -24.39 -13.89
C LYS A 91 6.27 -23.21 -14.26
N ALA A 92 6.74 -22.51 -13.24
CA ALA A 92 7.74 -21.46 -13.38
C ALA A 92 8.66 -21.45 -12.15
N SER A 93 9.77 -20.72 -12.24
CA SER A 93 10.66 -20.55 -11.09
C SER A 93 11.22 -19.13 -11.02
N SER A 94 11.47 -18.67 -9.81
CA SER A 94 12.11 -17.40 -9.53
C SER A 94 12.97 -17.49 -8.28
N THR A 95 13.76 -16.45 -8.03
CA THR A 95 14.44 -16.21 -6.76
C THR A 95 13.89 -14.92 -6.16
N ALA A 96 13.60 -14.92 -4.86
CA ALA A 96 13.26 -13.73 -4.09
C ALA A 96 14.46 -13.31 -3.22
N LYS A 97 14.81 -12.02 -3.24
CA LYS A 97 15.75 -11.41 -2.29
C LYS A 97 14.96 -10.53 -1.34
N ILE A 98 14.92 -10.93 -0.08
CA ILE A 98 14.12 -10.30 0.98
C ILE A 98 15.06 -9.57 1.95
N LYS A 99 14.73 -8.33 2.30
CA LYS A 99 15.43 -7.53 3.31
C LYS A 99 14.46 -6.64 4.08
N MET A 100 14.87 -6.24 5.29
CA MET A 100 14.21 -5.15 6.00
C MET A 100 14.74 -3.78 5.53
N ILE A 101 13.86 -2.78 5.49
CA ILE A 101 14.17 -1.40 5.12
C ILE A 101 13.65 -0.41 6.19
N LEU A 102 14.08 0.85 6.09
CA LEU A 102 13.65 1.96 6.95
C LEU A 102 13.77 1.67 8.47
N GLY A 103 14.91 1.11 8.85
CA GLY A 103 15.20 0.80 10.25
C GLY A 103 14.39 -0.38 10.81
N GLY A 104 14.04 -1.36 9.97
CA GLY A 104 13.33 -2.56 10.42
C GLY A 104 11.81 -2.46 10.42
N ARG A 105 11.23 -1.45 9.76
CA ARG A 105 9.78 -1.19 9.77
C ARG A 105 9.02 -1.86 8.62
N TYR A 106 9.69 -2.06 7.50
CA TYR A 106 9.08 -2.68 6.32
C TYR A 106 10.00 -3.75 5.77
N GLN A 107 9.41 -4.76 5.14
CA GLN A 107 10.13 -5.76 4.38
C GLN A 107 9.98 -5.45 2.89
N GLU A 108 11.08 -5.51 2.15
CA GLU A 108 11.10 -5.42 0.70
C GLU A 108 11.54 -6.78 0.14
N ALA A 109 10.83 -7.28 -0.87
CA ALA A 109 11.25 -8.43 -1.66
C ALA A 109 11.41 -8.05 -3.14
N ASN A 110 12.52 -8.45 -3.75
CA ASN A 110 12.74 -8.35 -5.20
C ASN A 110 12.79 -9.76 -5.79
N TYR A 111 11.96 -10.02 -6.79
CA TYR A 111 11.81 -11.30 -7.48
C TYR A 111 12.44 -11.22 -8.87
N GLN A 112 13.18 -12.27 -9.25
CA GLN A 112 13.73 -12.43 -10.60
C GLN A 112 13.60 -13.89 -11.03
N GLY A 113 13.14 -14.14 -12.25
CA GLY A 113 12.97 -15.50 -12.73
C GLY A 113 12.55 -15.59 -14.19
N THR A 114 11.88 -16.69 -14.52
CA THR A 114 11.30 -16.91 -15.84
C THR A 114 9.88 -17.42 -15.68
N MET A 115 8.93 -16.76 -16.34
CA MET A 115 7.52 -17.12 -16.37
C MET A 115 7.06 -17.15 -17.83
N MET A 116 6.32 -18.21 -18.23
CA MET A 116 5.84 -18.38 -19.61
C MET A 116 6.95 -18.23 -20.68
N GLY A 117 8.18 -18.65 -20.34
CA GLY A 117 9.35 -18.53 -21.23
C GLY A 117 9.92 -17.11 -21.37
N GLN A 118 9.42 -16.13 -20.63
CA GLN A 118 9.89 -14.74 -20.63
C GLN A 118 10.60 -14.39 -19.30
N PRO A 119 11.56 -13.45 -19.30
CA PRO A 119 12.14 -12.90 -18.08
C PRO A 119 11.07 -12.23 -17.20
N PHE A 120 11.08 -12.59 -15.92
CA PHE A 120 10.15 -12.08 -14.92
C PHE A 120 10.88 -11.24 -13.87
N GLU A 121 10.30 -10.09 -13.55
CA GLU A 121 10.71 -9.22 -12.45
C GLU A 121 9.48 -8.81 -11.63
N GLY A 122 9.60 -8.90 -10.30
CA GLY A 122 8.55 -8.50 -9.39
C GLY A 122 9.12 -7.80 -8.16
N LYS A 123 8.32 -6.96 -7.50
CA LYS A 123 8.68 -6.31 -6.24
C LYS A 123 7.50 -6.32 -5.30
N SER A 124 7.76 -6.58 -4.03
CA SER A 124 6.79 -6.44 -2.97
C SER A 124 7.29 -5.64 -1.79
N THR A 125 6.36 -4.98 -1.10
CA THR A 125 6.59 -4.43 0.24
C THR A 125 5.59 -5.04 1.19
N LEU A 126 6.04 -5.51 2.35
CA LEU A 126 5.18 -5.93 3.45
C LEU A 126 5.36 -4.97 4.63
N ALA A 127 4.26 -4.52 5.19
CA ALA A 127 4.18 -3.63 6.35
C ALA A 127 3.37 -4.30 7.46
N TYR A 128 3.72 -4.06 8.72
CA TYR A 128 2.83 -4.31 9.85
C TYR A 128 2.52 -2.99 10.54
N ASN A 129 1.24 -2.67 10.69
CA ASN A 129 0.81 -1.45 11.34
C ASN A 129 0.55 -1.70 12.83
N ASN A 130 1.38 -1.11 13.70
CA ASN A 130 1.26 -1.26 15.15
C ASN A 130 -0.05 -0.70 15.73
N ALA A 131 -0.72 0.23 15.05
CA ALA A 131 -2.00 0.78 15.49
C ALA A 131 -3.18 -0.11 15.06
N SER A 132 -3.27 -0.49 13.78
CA SER A 132 -4.37 -1.34 13.28
C SER A 132 -4.18 -2.84 13.56
N LYS A 133 -2.95 -3.24 13.95
CA LYS A 133 -2.54 -4.64 14.17
C LYS A 133 -2.74 -5.51 12.94
N GLU A 134 -2.47 -4.95 11.76
CA GLU A 134 -2.71 -5.57 10.47
C GLU A 134 -1.47 -5.52 9.60
N TYR A 135 -1.27 -6.56 8.79
CA TYR A 135 -0.29 -6.57 7.71
C TYR A 135 -0.89 -6.01 6.43
N THR A 136 -0.09 -5.26 5.67
CA THR A 136 -0.44 -4.82 4.32
C THR A 136 0.71 -5.14 3.39
N THR A 137 0.39 -5.76 2.26
CA THR A 137 1.34 -6.02 1.18
C THR A 137 1.00 -5.18 -0.05
N THR A 138 2.03 -4.80 -0.79
CA THR A 138 1.92 -4.32 -2.16
C THR A 138 2.74 -5.18 -3.09
N PHE A 139 2.30 -5.31 -4.34
CA PHE A 139 3.03 -6.05 -5.37
C PHE A 139 2.91 -5.38 -6.74
N ILE A 140 4.02 -5.36 -7.47
CA ILE A 140 4.13 -4.93 -8.87
C ILE A 140 5.06 -5.89 -9.61
N ASP A 141 4.85 -6.04 -10.92
CA ASP A 141 5.69 -6.88 -11.78
C ASP A 141 5.81 -6.30 -13.21
N ASN A 142 6.58 -6.97 -14.06
CA ASN A 142 6.75 -6.61 -15.47
C ASN A 142 5.77 -7.34 -16.43
N MET A 143 4.78 -8.04 -15.90
CA MET A 143 3.73 -8.76 -16.65
C MET A 143 2.42 -7.95 -16.72
N GLY A 144 2.30 -6.88 -15.94
CA GLY A 144 1.17 -5.95 -15.98
C GLY A 144 1.50 -4.57 -15.41
N THR A 145 0.54 -3.66 -15.48
CA THR A 145 0.67 -2.28 -14.94
C THR A 145 -0.21 -2.02 -13.72
N GLY A 146 -1.02 -3.01 -13.33
CA GLY A 146 -1.87 -2.93 -12.14
C GLY A 146 -1.06 -3.22 -10.88
N MET A 147 -1.16 -2.35 -9.88
CA MET A 147 -0.61 -2.60 -8.55
C MET A 147 -1.59 -3.44 -7.74
N MET A 148 -1.10 -4.48 -7.07
CA MET A 148 -1.86 -5.23 -6.09
C MET A 148 -1.60 -4.66 -4.69
N ILE A 149 -2.67 -4.53 -3.91
CA ILE A 149 -2.65 -4.15 -2.50
C ILE A 149 -3.58 -5.12 -1.77
N ALA A 150 -3.09 -5.70 -0.68
CA ALA A 150 -3.89 -6.59 0.15
C ALA A 150 -3.51 -6.46 1.62
N SER A 151 -4.47 -6.69 2.51
CA SER A 151 -4.27 -6.61 3.95
C SER A 151 -4.85 -7.82 4.66
N GLY A 152 -4.34 -8.09 5.86
CA GLY A 152 -4.79 -9.22 6.65
C GLY A 152 -4.04 -9.40 7.96
N LYS A 153 -4.38 -10.47 8.67
CA LYS A 153 -3.82 -10.78 9.99
C LYS A 153 -3.14 -12.14 9.97
N TYR A 154 -2.09 -12.24 10.76
CA TYR A 154 -1.43 -13.51 11.03
C TYR A 154 -2.23 -14.29 12.08
N ASP A 155 -2.40 -15.58 11.87
CA ASP A 155 -2.98 -16.54 12.81
C ASP A 155 -1.88 -17.49 13.30
N ASP A 156 -1.56 -17.41 14.59
CA ASP A 156 -0.55 -18.24 15.24
C ASP A 156 -0.91 -19.74 15.23
N LYS A 157 -2.22 -20.10 15.18
CA LYS A 157 -2.68 -21.49 15.22
C LYS A 157 -2.37 -22.21 13.92
N THR A 158 -2.64 -21.55 12.80
CA THR A 158 -2.41 -22.09 11.45
C THR A 158 -1.02 -21.72 10.93
N LYS A 159 -0.30 -20.84 11.64
CA LYS A 159 0.97 -20.24 11.21
C LYS A 159 0.88 -19.58 9.84
N SER A 160 -0.27 -18.96 9.56
CA SER A 160 -0.57 -18.40 8.26
C SER A 160 -1.11 -16.98 8.34
N MET A 161 -0.93 -16.23 7.28
CA MET A 161 -1.52 -14.92 7.05
C MET A 161 -2.42 -15.00 5.83
N GLU A 162 -3.70 -14.71 6.00
CA GLU A 162 -4.63 -14.55 4.88
C GLU A 162 -4.72 -13.06 4.51
N LEU A 163 -4.32 -12.72 3.30
CA LEU A 163 -4.34 -11.37 2.75
C LEU A 163 -5.47 -11.25 1.73
N LYS A 164 -6.27 -10.19 1.85
CA LYS A 164 -7.40 -9.91 0.95
C LYS A 164 -7.30 -8.51 0.37
N GLY A 165 -7.75 -8.37 -0.88
CA GLY A 165 -7.77 -7.11 -1.59
C GLY A 165 -8.71 -7.16 -2.79
N GLU A 166 -8.56 -6.19 -3.68
CA GLU A 166 -9.23 -6.18 -4.98
C GLU A 166 -8.18 -6.00 -6.08
N MET A 167 -8.40 -6.65 -7.21
CA MET A 167 -7.64 -6.40 -8.44
C MET A 167 -8.59 -6.08 -9.59
N VAL A 168 -8.11 -5.33 -10.58
CA VAL A 168 -8.87 -5.09 -11.80
C VAL A 168 -8.54 -6.18 -12.81
N ASN A 169 -9.56 -6.87 -13.32
CA ASN A 169 -9.39 -7.83 -14.39
C ASN A 169 -9.06 -7.08 -15.70
N PRO A 170 -7.89 -7.31 -16.33
CA PRO A 170 -7.47 -6.57 -17.51
C PRO A 170 -8.33 -6.85 -18.75
N VAL A 171 -9.09 -7.95 -18.78
CA VAL A 171 -9.94 -8.34 -19.92
C VAL A 171 -11.23 -7.53 -19.97
N ASN A 172 -11.81 -7.20 -18.81
CA ASN A 172 -13.13 -6.56 -18.74
C ASN A 172 -13.18 -5.28 -17.91
N GLY A 173 -12.06 -4.87 -17.30
CA GLY A 173 -11.94 -3.66 -16.49
C GLY A 173 -12.69 -3.69 -15.16
N LYS A 174 -13.29 -4.82 -14.77
CA LYS A 174 -14.05 -4.95 -13.53
C LYS A 174 -13.15 -5.36 -12.38
N LYS A 175 -13.44 -4.83 -11.19
CA LYS A 175 -12.85 -5.29 -9.95
C LYS A 175 -13.26 -6.73 -9.65
N ARG A 176 -12.33 -7.49 -9.09
CA ARG A 176 -12.53 -8.84 -8.58
C ARG A 176 -11.77 -9.00 -7.26
N PRO A 177 -12.28 -9.83 -6.33
CA PRO A 177 -11.57 -10.09 -5.09
C PRO A 177 -10.22 -10.74 -5.37
N TYR A 178 -9.24 -10.39 -4.57
CA TYR A 178 -7.94 -11.06 -4.48
C TYR A 178 -7.84 -11.70 -3.10
N ARG A 179 -7.32 -12.93 -3.06
CA ARG A 179 -7.05 -13.65 -1.82
C ARG A 179 -5.75 -14.43 -1.94
N GLU A 180 -4.89 -14.26 -0.95
CA GLU A 180 -3.65 -15.00 -0.78
C GLU A 180 -3.56 -15.57 0.63
N VAL A 181 -2.99 -16.77 0.75
CA VAL A 181 -2.63 -17.38 2.03
C VAL A 181 -1.13 -17.64 2.03
N TYR A 182 -0.42 -16.96 2.94
CA TYR A 182 0.99 -17.17 3.19
C TYR A 182 1.18 -18.01 4.45
N THR A 183 1.84 -19.16 4.36
CA THR A 183 2.01 -20.12 5.45
C THR A 183 3.49 -20.34 5.77
N ILE A 184 3.83 -20.23 7.06
CA ILE A 184 5.14 -20.60 7.60
C ILE A 184 5.14 -22.10 7.90
N VAL A 185 5.75 -22.89 7.01
CA VAL A 185 5.77 -24.36 7.12
C VAL A 185 6.81 -24.81 8.15
N ASP A 186 8.04 -24.33 8.01
CA ASP A 186 9.16 -24.59 8.93
C ASP A 186 10.14 -23.41 8.93
N ALA A 187 11.38 -23.55 9.42
CA ALA A 187 12.34 -22.44 9.45
C ALA A 187 12.80 -21.97 8.06
N THR A 188 12.76 -22.84 7.06
CA THR A 188 13.36 -22.68 5.73
C THR A 188 12.38 -22.86 4.58
N THR A 189 11.12 -23.21 4.87
CA THR A 189 10.07 -23.44 3.86
C THR A 189 8.86 -22.53 4.10
N ARG A 190 8.37 -21.91 3.03
CA ARG A 190 7.11 -21.16 3.01
C ARG A 190 6.22 -21.71 1.90
N LYS A 191 4.91 -21.61 2.11
CA LYS A 191 3.93 -21.89 1.08
C LYS A 191 3.05 -20.66 0.91
N MET A 192 2.94 -20.19 -0.32
CA MET A 192 2.00 -19.14 -0.71
C MET A 192 0.97 -19.74 -1.66
N GLU A 193 -0.31 -19.45 -1.43
CA GLU A 193 -1.41 -19.90 -2.29
C GLU A 193 -2.25 -18.68 -2.66
N MET A 194 -2.51 -18.49 -3.95
CA MET A 194 -3.45 -17.46 -4.43
C MET A 194 -4.69 -18.11 -5.01
N TYR A 195 -5.81 -17.40 -4.86
CA TYR A 195 -7.11 -17.87 -5.27
C TYR A 195 -7.75 -16.90 -6.24
N ASP A 196 -8.46 -17.48 -7.20
CA ASP A 196 -9.24 -16.77 -8.20
C ASP A 196 -10.66 -17.30 -8.23
N THR A 197 -11.60 -16.54 -8.77
CA THR A 197 -13.00 -16.91 -8.94
C THR A 197 -13.34 -17.02 -10.42
N LYS A 198 -13.82 -18.21 -10.83
CA LYS A 198 -14.35 -18.47 -12.18
C LYS A 198 -15.79 -18.93 -12.05
N SER A 199 -16.72 -18.28 -12.76
CA SER A 199 -18.15 -18.60 -12.72
C SER A 199 -18.75 -18.62 -11.30
N GLY A 200 -18.27 -17.73 -10.41
CA GLY A 200 -18.73 -17.64 -9.02
C GLY A 200 -18.15 -18.68 -8.06
N LYS A 201 -17.29 -19.60 -8.52
CA LYS A 201 -16.59 -20.56 -7.66
C LYS A 201 -15.11 -20.17 -7.53
N GLU A 202 -14.63 -20.16 -6.30
CA GLU A 202 -13.21 -19.95 -6.01
C GLU A 202 -12.41 -21.23 -6.29
N TYR A 203 -11.21 -21.08 -6.85
CA TYR A 203 -10.25 -22.15 -7.05
C TYR A 203 -8.83 -21.63 -6.78
N LYS A 204 -7.92 -22.55 -6.44
CA LYS A 204 -6.50 -22.22 -6.30
C LYS A 204 -5.90 -21.98 -7.68
N SER A 205 -5.49 -20.75 -7.95
CA SER A 205 -4.91 -20.34 -9.24
C SER A 205 -3.37 -20.35 -9.21
N MET A 206 -2.77 -20.22 -8.04
CA MET A 206 -1.32 -20.23 -7.88
C MET A 206 -0.89 -20.90 -6.57
N GLU A 207 0.24 -21.59 -6.62
CA GLU A 207 0.98 -22.06 -5.46
C GLU A 207 2.47 -21.75 -5.65
N ILE A 208 3.10 -21.21 -4.61
CA ILE A 208 4.54 -21.03 -4.54
C ILE A 208 5.08 -21.78 -3.33
N ILE A 209 6.02 -22.68 -3.58
CA ILE A 209 6.86 -23.24 -2.52
C ILE A 209 8.16 -22.45 -2.51
N MET A 210 8.39 -21.73 -1.41
CA MET A 210 9.62 -20.98 -1.22
C MET A 210 10.56 -21.76 -0.31
N LYS A 211 11.82 -21.89 -0.70
CA LYS A 211 12.88 -22.50 0.11
C LYS A 211 14.04 -21.54 0.29
N LYS A 212 14.45 -21.32 1.54
CA LYS A 212 15.59 -20.46 1.86
C LYS A 212 16.87 -21.09 1.31
N LYS A 213 17.72 -20.26 0.68
CA LYS A 213 19.05 -20.67 0.20
C LYS A 213 20.04 -20.79 1.36
#